data_AF-A0A6M0G7I5-F1
#
_entry.id   AF-A0A6M0G7I5-F1
#
_cell.length_a   1.000
_cell.length_b   1.000
_cell.length_c   1.000
_cell.angle_alpha   90.00
_cell.angle_beta   90.00
_cell.angle_gamma   90.00
#
_symmetry.space_group_name_H-M   'P 1'
#
loop_
_entity.id
_entity.type
_entity.pdbx_description
1 polymer ?
#
loop_
_entity_poly.entity_id
_entity_poly.type
_entity_poly.pdbx_seq_one_letter_code
_entity_poly.pdbx_strand_id
1 'polypeptide(L)'
;MMFEELIEIVNVDITTIRSLIKTNNRLRVIFFSQDSATEKLFDNNQDLRELKDLVPDAYTWQIYDHCSVVTRLYAIHESFVEKLIASWINYLPEIY
;
A
#
# COMPACT_ATOMS: atom_id res chain seq x y z
N MET A 1 -0.34 -4.47 -27.12
CA MET A 1 -0.60 -5.90 -26.90
C MET A 1 0.38 -6.56 -25.93
N MET A 2 1.70 -6.66 -26.18
CA MET A 2 2.62 -7.35 -25.23
C MET A 2 3.00 -6.52 -23.99
N PHE A 3 3.33 -5.23 -24.16
CA PHE A 3 3.76 -4.37 -23.06
C PHE A 3 2.60 -3.63 -22.36
N GLU A 4 1.44 -3.56 -23.02
CA GLU A 4 0.25 -2.88 -22.48
C GLU A 4 -0.30 -3.63 -21.26
N GLU A 5 -0.32 -4.96 -21.28
CA GLU A 5 -0.77 -5.78 -20.15
C GLU A 5 0.15 -5.60 -18.93
N LEU A 6 1.47 -5.54 -19.14
CA LEU A 6 2.43 -5.27 -18.06
C LEU A 6 2.23 -3.87 -17.46
N ILE A 7 1.96 -2.87 -18.30
CA ILE A 7 1.66 -1.50 -17.86
C ILE A 7 0.33 -1.46 -17.10
N GLU A 8 -0.68 -2.19 -17.54
CA GLU A 8 -1.98 -2.28 -16.87
C GLU A 8 -1.85 -2.89 -15.47
N ILE A 9 -1.12 -4.01 -15.33
CA ILE A 9 -0.84 -4.64 -14.04
C ILE A 9 -0.16 -3.65 -13.09
N VAL A 10 0.90 -2.98 -13.53
CA VAL A 10 1.62 -2.00 -12.71
C VAL A 10 0.71 -0.83 -12.30
N ASN A 11 -0.17 -0.37 -13.19
CA ASN A 11 -1.12 0.69 -12.87
C ASN A 11 -2.13 0.25 -11.79
N VAL A 12 -2.64 -0.98 -11.87
CA VAL A 12 -3.52 -1.56 -10.85
C VAL A 12 -2.78 -1.69 -9.51
N ASP A 13 -1.54 -2.15 -9.51
CA ASP A 13 -0.75 -2.29 -8.29
C ASP A 13 -0.45 -0.93 -7.64
N ILE A 14 -0.05 0.08 -8.42
CA ILE A 14 0.22 1.44 -7.95
C ILE A 14 -1.05 2.08 -7.37
N THR A 15 -2.19 1.94 -8.06
CA THR A 15 -3.47 2.49 -7.59
C THR A 15 -3.94 1.82 -6.30
N THR A 16 -3.71 0.52 -6.17
CA THR A 16 -3.99 -0.26 -4.96
C THR A 16 -3.11 0.23 -3.80
N ILE A 17 -1.79 0.33 -3.98
CA ILE A 17 -0.88 0.87 -2.95
C ILE A 17 -1.30 2.28 -2.54
N ARG A 18 -1.62 3.15 -3.51
CA ARG A 18 -2.05 4.52 -3.21
C ARG A 18 -3.32 4.55 -2.37
N SER A 19 -4.26 3.65 -2.65
CA SER A 19 -5.49 3.52 -1.85
C SER A 19 -5.18 3.03 -0.44
N LEU A 20 -4.29 2.03 -0.29
CA LEU A 20 -3.86 1.53 1.02
C LEU A 20 -3.18 2.63 1.86
N ILE A 21 -2.30 3.43 1.26
CA ILE A 21 -1.65 4.58 1.95
C ILE A 21 -2.69 5.56 2.45
N LYS A 22 -3.66 5.93 1.60
CA LYS A 22 -4.73 6.87 1.99
C LYS A 22 -5.58 6.31 3.13
N THR A 23 -5.90 5.03 3.09
CA THR A 23 -6.65 4.34 4.15
C THR A 23 -5.85 4.31 5.45
N ASN A 24 -4.60 3.87 5.42
CA ASN A 24 -3.74 3.83 6.62
C ASN A 24 -3.55 5.22 7.23
N ASN A 25 -3.32 6.23 6.40
CA ASN A 25 -3.18 7.60 6.90
C ASN A 25 -4.49 8.10 7.55
N ARG A 26 -5.65 7.83 6.95
CA ARG A 26 -6.95 8.17 7.55
C ARG A 26 -7.19 7.43 8.87
N LEU A 27 -6.90 6.14 8.92
CA LEU A 27 -7.03 5.35 10.15
C LEU A 27 -6.14 5.92 11.24
N ARG A 28 -4.87 6.19 10.95
CA ARG A 28 -3.96 6.81 11.91
C ARG A 28 -4.50 8.15 12.43
N VAL A 29 -5.04 8.99 11.55
CA VAL A 29 -5.68 10.25 11.98
C VAL A 29 -6.86 9.99 12.92
N ILE A 30 -7.71 8.98 12.65
CA ILE A 30 -8.85 8.64 13.51
C ILE A 30 -8.41 8.08 14.88
N PHE A 31 -7.39 7.24 14.92
CA PHE A 31 -6.90 6.63 16.16
C PHE A 31 -6.18 7.63 17.09
N PHE A 32 -5.54 8.65 16.51
CA PHE A 32 -4.76 9.65 17.26
C PHE A 32 -5.35 11.07 17.23
N SER A 33 -6.55 11.26 16.68
CA SER A 33 -7.25 12.54 16.77
C SER A 33 -7.66 12.81 18.22
N GLN A 34 -7.35 14.00 18.71
CA GLN A 34 -7.73 14.46 20.05
C GLN A 34 -9.18 15.02 20.08
N ASP A 35 -10.04 14.56 19.17
CA ASP A 35 -11.42 15.03 19.08
C ASP A 35 -12.30 14.26 20.07
N SER A 36 -13.04 15.02 20.88
CA SER A 36 -13.98 14.47 21.89
C SER A 36 -15.05 13.55 21.31
N ALA A 37 -15.35 13.65 20.01
CA ALA A 37 -16.27 12.76 19.30
C ALA A 37 -15.64 11.39 19.01
N THR A 38 -14.38 11.35 18.59
CA THR A 38 -13.66 10.10 18.34
C THR A 38 -13.38 9.35 19.63
N GLU A 39 -13.06 10.07 20.70
CA GLU A 39 -12.81 9.47 22.01
C GLU A 39 -14.05 8.76 22.56
N LYS A 40 -15.23 9.38 22.41
CA LYS A 40 -16.53 8.75 22.74
C LYS A 40 -16.84 7.52 21.87
N LEU A 41 -16.40 7.48 20.61
CA LEU A 41 -16.62 6.30 19.75
C LEU A 41 -15.81 5.10 20.23
N PHE A 42 -14.56 5.32 20.66
CA PHE A 42 -13.72 4.28 21.24
C PHE A 42 -14.23 3.81 22.61
N ASP A 43 -14.75 4.73 23.44
CA ASP A 43 -15.29 4.36 24.76
C ASP A 43 -16.60 3.56 24.69
N ASN A 44 -17.43 3.83 23.67
CA ASN A 44 -18.73 3.18 23.49
C ASN A 44 -18.67 1.86 22.71
N ASN A 45 -17.52 1.50 22.12
CA ASN A 45 -17.37 0.31 21.30
C ASN A 45 -16.16 -0.51 21.74
N GLN A 46 -16.43 -1.70 22.29
CA GLN A 46 -15.41 -2.60 22.81
C GLN A 46 -14.40 -3.03 21.73
N ASP A 47 -14.87 -3.38 20.52
CA ASP A 47 -14.00 -3.82 19.41
C ASP A 47 -13.02 -2.71 18.98
N LEU A 48 -13.48 -1.46 18.93
CA LEU A 48 -12.64 -0.31 18.60
C LEU A 48 -11.62 -0.01 19.70
N ARG A 49 -12.00 -0.24 20.97
CA ARG A 49 -11.08 -0.09 22.11
C ARG A 49 -9.99 -1.15 22.08
N GLU A 50 -10.37 -2.41 21.84
CA GLU A 50 -9.42 -3.51 21.66
C GLU A 50 -8.47 -3.24 20.49
N LEU A 51 -9.00 -2.71 19.37
CA LEU A 51 -8.16 -2.28 18.24
C LEU A 51 -7.21 -1.14 18.61
N LYS A 52 -7.64 -0.18 19.44
CA LYS A 52 -6.79 0.94 19.90
C LYS A 52 -5.62 0.46 20.76
N ASP A 53 -5.81 -0.62 21.52
CA ASP A 53 -4.75 -1.22 22.34
C ASP A 53 -3.76 -2.06 21.50
N LEU A 54 -4.17 -2.54 20.32
CA LEU A 54 -3.33 -3.31 19.41
C LEU A 54 -2.46 -2.46 18.47
N VAL A 55 -2.90 -1.23 18.17
CA VAL A 55 -2.16 -0.38 17.23
C VAL A 55 -0.86 0.14 17.88
N PRO A 56 0.24 0.22 17.11
CA PRO A 56 1.46 0.87 17.59
C PRO A 56 1.22 2.36 17.80
N ASP A 57 2.10 3.02 18.55
CA ASP A 57 2.05 4.48 18.68
C ASP A 57 2.14 5.20 17.33
N ALA A 58 1.68 6.44 17.28
CA ALA A 58 1.55 7.19 16.03
C ALA A 58 2.85 7.30 15.23
N TYR A 59 3.98 7.44 15.91
CA TYR A 59 5.29 7.60 15.30
C TYR A 59 5.79 6.27 14.73
N THR A 60 5.74 5.20 15.54
CA THR A 60 6.11 3.86 15.09
C THR A 60 5.23 3.40 13.93
N TRP A 61 3.92 3.63 14.00
CA TRP A 61 3.00 3.34 12.88
C TRP A 61 3.44 4.06 11.61
N GLN A 62 3.75 5.36 11.70
CA GLN A 62 4.17 6.15 10.55
C GLN A 62 5.44 5.61 9.88
N ILE A 63 6.44 5.22 10.68
CA ILE A 63 7.68 4.65 10.16
C ILE A 63 7.40 3.36 9.40
N TYR A 64 6.67 2.43 10.03
CA TYR A 64 6.37 1.14 9.43
C TYR A 64 5.53 1.26 8.16
N ASP A 65 4.55 2.18 8.14
CA ASP A 65 3.75 2.45 6.94
C ASP A 65 4.64 2.96 5.80
N HIS A 66 5.53 3.90 6.07
CA HIS A 66 6.47 4.42 5.07
C HIS A 66 7.41 3.32 4.54
N CYS A 67 8.02 2.54 5.43
CA CYS A 67 8.89 1.43 5.03
C CYS A 67 8.13 0.41 4.17
N SER A 68 6.93 0.01 4.58
CA SER A 68 6.10 -0.94 3.84
C SER A 68 5.77 -0.44 2.43
N VAL A 69 5.42 0.84 2.30
CA VAL A 69 5.13 1.45 0.99
C VAL A 69 6.35 1.41 0.08
N VAL A 70 7.52 1.83 0.59
CA VAL A 70 8.76 1.84 -0.19
C VAL A 70 9.11 0.43 -0.65
N THR A 71 9.07 -0.56 0.25
CA THR A 71 9.34 -1.95 -0.09
C THR A 71 8.39 -2.48 -1.17
N ARG A 72 7.09 -2.18 -1.07
CA ARG A 72 6.11 -2.61 -2.08
C ARG A 72 6.32 -1.95 -3.44
N LEU A 73 6.68 -0.66 -3.47
CA LEU A 73 7.01 0.02 -4.72
C LEU A 73 8.24 -0.59 -5.39
N TYR A 74 9.27 -0.95 -4.61
CA TYR A 74 10.44 -1.65 -5.15
C TYR A 74 10.08 -3.03 -5.69
N ALA A 75 9.25 -3.80 -4.99
CA ALA A 75 8.80 -5.10 -5.47
C ALA A 75 8.01 -5.02 -6.79
N ILE A 76 7.13 -4.01 -6.95
CA ILE A 76 6.42 -3.76 -8.22
C ILE A 76 7.42 -3.44 -9.32
N HIS A 77 8.37 -2.55 -9.06
CA HIS A 77 9.39 -2.18 -10.04
C HIS A 77 10.21 -3.39 -10.47
N GLU A 78 10.70 -4.19 -9.52
CA GLU A 78 11.48 -5.40 -9.79
C GLU A 78 10.69 -6.40 -10.66
N SER A 79 9.46 -6.74 -10.25
CA SER A 79 8.58 -7.62 -11.02
C SER A 79 8.30 -7.07 -12.42
N PHE A 80 8.10 -5.76 -12.55
CA PHE A 80 7.87 -5.13 -13.85
C PHE A 80 9.08 -5.26 -14.77
N VAL A 81 10.27 -4.92 -14.28
CA VAL A 81 11.52 -5.00 -15.07
C VAL A 81 11.82 -6.44 -15.48
N GLU A 82 11.67 -7.40 -14.56
CA GLU A 82 11.89 -8.82 -14.85
C GLU A 82 10.97 -9.30 -15.97
N LYS A 83 9.66 -9.04 -15.85
CA LYS A 83 8.67 -9.42 -16.86
C LYS A 83 8.89 -8.70 -18.20
N LEU A 84 9.30 -7.44 -18.16
CA LEU A 84 9.60 -6.65 -19.35
C LEU A 84 10.78 -7.26 -20.13
N ILE A 85 11.88 -7.57 -19.44
CA ILE A 85 13.07 -8.18 -20.03
C ILE A 85 12.73 -9.56 -20.60
N ALA A 86 12.03 -10.40 -19.84
CA ALA A 86 11.61 -11.72 -20.31
C ALA A 86 10.75 -11.64 -21.57
N SER A 87 9.79 -10.72 -21.60
CA SER A 87 8.93 -10.50 -22.78
C SER A 87 9.75 -10.03 -23.98
N TRP A 88 10.71 -9.14 -23.77
CA TRP A 88 11.59 -8.67 -24.85
C TRP A 88 12.49 -9.77 -25.41
N ILE A 89 13.08 -10.61 -24.55
CA ILE A 89 13.91 -11.75 -24.98
C ILE A 89 13.09 -12.73 -25.81
N ASN A 90 11.84 -13.00 -25.41
CA ASN A 90 10.94 -13.89 -26.16
C ASN A 90 10.52 -13.32 -27.52
N TYR A 91 10.51 -12.00 -27.67
CA TYR A 91 10.17 -11.33 -28.91
C TYR A 91 11.34 -11.24 -29.91
N LEU A 92 12.60 -11.30 -29.43
CA LEU A 92 13.79 -11.21 -30.28
C LEU A 92 13.78 -12.17 -31.50
N PRO A 93 13.42 -13.47 -31.37
CA PRO A 93 13.42 -14.39 -32.51
C PRO A 93 12.35 -14.08 -33.58
N GLU A 94 11.36 -13.24 -33.27
CA GLU A 94 10.35 -12.83 -34.26
C GLU A 94 10.86 -11.69 -35.15
N ILE A 95 11.88 -10.96 -34.69
CA ILE A 95 12.43 -9.79 -35.38
C ILE A 95 13.85 -10.00 -35.94
N TYR A 96 14.50 -11.10 -35.63
CA TYR A 96 15.82 -11.52 -36.11
C TYR A 96 15.84 -13.00 -36.43
#